data_AF-A0A6N9CJB1-F1
#
_entry.id   AF-A0A6N9CJB1-F1
#
_cell.length_a   1.000
_cell.length_b   1.000
_cell.length_c   1.000
_cell.angle_alpha   90.00
_cell.angle_beta   90.00
_cell.angle_gamma   90.00
#
_symmetry.space_group_name_H-M   'P 1'
#
loop_
_entity.id
_entity.type
_entity.pdbx_description
1 polymer ?
#
loop_
_entity_poly.entity_id
_entity_poly.type
_entity_poly.pdbx_seq_one_letter_code
_entity_poly.pdbx_strand_id
1 'polypeptide(L)'
;MKTMSALEAKNAFGRFLDTAQREPVALTKNRRLVAALFSMEDISAMAEAYLSEPLQEQVVAGEIGVTTALIRQARMNERVSQSRAEVAEDKTLTMDNSYFDSLRAHVRKVSR
;
A
#
# COMPACT_ATOMS: atom_id res chain seq x y z
N MET A 1 -1.48 18.84 10.56
CA MET A 1 -1.15 18.65 9.13
C MET A 1 -1.33 19.97 8.43
N LYS A 2 -0.22 20.58 7.99
CA LYS A 2 -0.20 21.86 7.30
C LYS A 2 -0.33 21.67 5.80
N THR A 3 -0.95 22.61 5.10
CA THR A 3 -0.99 22.63 3.63
C THR A 3 -0.10 23.75 3.10
N MET A 4 0.70 23.45 2.07
CA MET A 4 1.59 24.40 1.42
C MET A 4 1.50 24.24 -0.10
N SER A 5 1.58 25.32 -0.86
CA SER A 5 1.66 25.23 -2.31
C SER A 5 3.07 24.77 -2.75
N ALA A 6 3.16 24.12 -3.91
CA ALA A 6 4.43 23.71 -4.50
C ALA A 6 5.34 24.92 -4.76
N LEU A 7 4.77 26.10 -5.05
CA LEU A 7 5.52 27.34 -5.24
C LEU A 7 6.14 27.83 -3.93
N GLU A 8 5.37 27.83 -2.84
CA GLU A 8 5.88 28.21 -1.51
C GLU A 8 6.95 27.24 -1.00
N ALA A 9 6.73 25.94 -1.18
CA ALA A 9 7.70 24.91 -0.80
C ALA A 9 9.01 25.04 -1.58
N LYS A 10 8.92 25.33 -2.89
CA LYS A 10 10.09 25.62 -3.73
C LYS A 10 10.85 26.85 -3.24
N ASN A 11 10.13 27.95 -2.98
CA ASN A 11 10.74 29.24 -2.63
C ASN A 11 11.28 29.28 -1.19
N ALA A 12 10.78 28.42 -0.30
CA ALA A 12 11.16 28.38 1.11
C ALA A 12 11.47 26.95 1.57
N PHE A 13 12.32 26.23 0.82
CA PHE A 13 12.58 24.80 1.03
C PHE A 13 13.09 24.45 2.43
N GLY A 14 14.01 25.24 3.00
CA GLY A 14 14.49 25.02 4.37
C GLY A 14 13.37 25.06 5.41
N ARG A 15 12.54 26.11 5.39
CA ARG A 15 11.37 26.23 6.27
C ARG A 15 10.35 25.12 6.03
N PHE A 16 10.20 24.66 4.79
CA PHE A 16 9.35 23.53 4.46
C PHE A 16 9.84 22.25 5.15
N LEU A 17 11.14 21.94 5.10
CA LEU A 17 11.71 20.79 5.81
C LEU A 17 11.56 20.90 7.34
N ASP A 18 11.86 22.07 7.92
CA ASP A 18 11.70 22.31 9.36
C ASP A 18 10.25 22.14 9.82
N THR A 19 9.31 22.48 8.94
CA THR A 19 7.89 22.28 9.23
C THR A 19 7.54 20.80 9.17
N ALA A 20 8.00 20.10 8.14
CA ALA A 20 7.75 18.67 7.93
C ALA A 20 8.35 17.76 9.02
N GLN A 21 9.39 18.22 9.71
CA GLN A 21 9.92 17.53 10.90
C GLN A 21 9.02 17.66 12.12
N ARG A 22 8.21 18.73 12.23
CA ARG A 22 7.32 18.97 13.38
C ARG A 22 5.93 18.43 13.17
N GLU A 23 5.43 18.51 11.93
CA GLU A 23 4.14 17.96 11.55
C GLU A 23 4.13 17.60 10.06
N PRO A 24 3.31 16.63 9.64
CA PRO A 24 3.14 16.33 8.21
C PRO A 24 2.69 17.54 7.40
N VAL A 25 3.27 17.71 6.21
CA VAL A 25 2.96 18.81 5.30
C VAL A 25 2.40 18.28 3.97
N ALA A 26 1.16 18.66 3.68
CA ALA A 26 0.48 18.43 2.42
C ALA A 26 0.91 19.46 1.36
N LEU A 27 1.34 19.00 0.19
CA LEU A 27 1.73 19.83 -0.94
C LEU A 27 0.63 19.92 -1.99
N THR A 28 0.31 21.14 -2.41
CA THR A 28 -0.69 21.39 -3.46
C THR A 28 -0.08 22.03 -4.70
N LYS A 29 -0.55 21.63 -5.88
CA LYS A 29 -0.24 22.27 -7.17
C LYS A 29 -1.55 22.59 -7.87
N ASN A 30 -1.76 23.84 -8.27
CA ASN A 30 -3.00 24.30 -8.91
C ASN A 30 -4.27 23.89 -8.13
N ARG A 31 -4.25 24.07 -6.79
CA ARG A 31 -5.32 23.68 -5.84
C ARG A 31 -5.61 22.17 -5.73
N ARG A 32 -4.76 21.31 -6.28
CA ARG A 32 -4.85 19.84 -6.12
C ARG A 32 -3.77 19.35 -5.17
N LEU A 33 -4.13 18.46 -4.26
CA LEU A 33 -3.16 17.73 -3.43
C LEU A 33 -2.33 16.81 -4.32
N VAL A 34 -1.01 16.91 -4.24
CA VAL A 34 -0.09 16.15 -5.12
C VAL A 34 0.92 15.30 -4.35
N ALA A 35 1.28 15.69 -3.13
CA ALA A 35 2.20 14.96 -2.29
C ALA A 35 1.98 15.32 -0.82
N ALA A 36 2.56 14.53 0.07
CA ALA A 36 2.72 14.87 1.47
C ALA A 36 4.15 14.52 1.89
N LEU A 37 4.72 15.33 2.76
CA LEU A 37 6.00 15.05 3.40
C LEU A 37 5.76 14.75 4.88
N PHE A 38 6.39 13.68 5.34
CA PHE A 38 6.36 13.20 6.71
C PHE A 38 7.77 13.18 7.25
N SER A 39 7.91 13.30 8.57
CA SER A 39 9.18 13.05 9.23
C SER A 39 9.54 11.57 9.10
N MET A 40 10.84 11.24 9.18
CA MET A 40 11.26 9.84 9.21
C MET A 40 10.77 9.12 10.48
N GLU A 41 10.61 9.85 11.59
CA GLU A 41 10.05 9.33 12.83
C GLU A 41 8.60 8.89 12.63
N ASP A 42 7.76 9.73 12.02
CA ASP A 42 6.37 9.38 11.71
C ASP A 42 6.29 8.16 10.79
N ILE A 43 7.13 8.09 9.76
CA ILE A 43 7.17 6.96 8.83
C ILE A 43 7.57 5.67 9.54
N SER A 44 8.55 5.72 10.46
CA SER A 44 8.94 4.58 11.27
C SER A 44 7.83 4.14 12.22
N ALA A 45 7.19 5.07 12.93
CA ALA A 45 6.06 4.77 13.82
C ALA A 45 4.88 4.13 13.05
N MET A 46 4.58 4.65 11.84
CA MET A 46 3.59 4.03 10.95
C MET A 46 4.00 2.62 10.52
N ALA A 47 5.28 2.40 10.24
CA ALA A 47 5.80 1.09 9.86
C ALA A 47 5.70 0.07 11.00
N GLU A 48 6.09 0.45 12.22
CA GLU A 48 5.96 -0.39 13.41
C GLU A 48 4.50 -0.78 13.69
N ALA A 49 3.58 0.18 13.55
CA ALA A 49 2.16 -0.06 13.82
C ALA A 49 1.43 -0.85 12.72
N TYR A 50 1.89 -0.78 11.47
CA TYR A 50 1.11 -1.27 10.31
C TYR A 50 1.73 -2.45 9.57
N LEU A 51 3.06 -2.59 9.56
CA LEU A 51 3.73 -3.68 8.86
C LEU A 51 3.56 -4.99 9.60
N SER A 52 3.37 -6.07 8.82
CA SER A 52 3.51 -7.43 9.33
C SER A 52 4.97 -7.75 9.68
N GLU A 53 5.19 -8.66 10.64
CA GLU A 53 6.53 -9.08 11.08
C GLU A 53 7.48 -9.42 9.92
N PRO A 54 7.09 -10.19 8.87
CA PRO A 54 8.00 -10.51 7.78
C PRO A 54 8.43 -9.29 6.95
N LEU A 55 7.58 -8.25 6.86
CA LEU A 55 7.95 -7.00 6.18
C LEU A 55 8.80 -6.11 7.08
N GLN A 56 8.59 -6.12 8.40
CA GLN A 56 9.45 -5.42 9.35
C GLN A 56 10.88 -5.98 9.28
N GLU A 57 11.04 -7.30 9.27
CA GLU A 57 12.34 -7.96 9.13
C GLU A 57 13.08 -7.55 7.85
N GLN A 58 12.38 -7.54 6.70
CA GLN A 58 12.95 -7.08 5.42
C GLN A 58 13.37 -5.61 5.45
N VAL A 59 12.64 -4.75 6.16
CA VAL A 59 13.01 -3.33 6.33
C VAL A 59 14.24 -3.20 7.22
N VAL A 60 14.31 -3.93 8.34
CA VAL A 60 15.46 -3.91 9.26
C VAL A 60 16.71 -4.49 8.60
N ALA A 61 16.57 -5.54 7.79
CA ALA A 61 17.65 -6.11 6.99
C ALA A 61 18.11 -5.20 5.84
N GLY A 62 17.40 -4.10 5.58
CA GLY A 62 17.72 -3.15 4.51
C GLY A 62 17.40 -3.66 3.10
N GLU A 63 16.65 -4.74 2.97
CA GLU A 63 16.28 -5.35 1.69
C GLU A 63 15.23 -4.51 0.96
N ILE A 64 14.33 -3.88 1.71
CA ILE A 64 13.28 -3.01 1.18
C ILE A 64 13.22 -1.69 1.95
N GLY A 65 12.93 -0.59 1.25
CA GLY A 65 12.65 0.69 1.88
C GLY A 65 11.33 0.69 2.65
N VAL A 66 11.28 1.38 3.79
CA VAL A 66 10.11 1.46 4.68
C VAL A 66 8.83 1.94 3.97
N THR A 67 8.94 2.94 3.08
CA THR A 67 7.80 3.45 2.31
C THR A 67 7.27 2.42 1.31
N THR A 68 8.17 1.67 0.67
CA THR A 68 7.83 0.56 -0.22
C THR A 68 7.12 -0.56 0.54
N ALA A 69 7.62 -0.89 1.75
CA ALA A 69 7.00 -1.89 2.62
C ALA A 69 5.55 -1.50 2.98
N LEU A 70 5.34 -0.23 3.37
CA LEU A 70 4.02 0.31 3.71
C LEU A 70 3.05 0.22 2.52
N ILE A 71 3.49 0.59 1.31
CA ILE A 71 2.66 0.48 0.09
C ILE A 71 2.32 -0.99 -0.20
N ARG A 72 3.27 -1.90 -0.04
CA ARG A 72 3.05 -3.34 -0.26
C ARG A 72 2.04 -3.90 0.74
N GLN A 73 2.17 -3.56 2.01
CA GLN A 73 1.23 -3.96 3.06
C GLN A 73 -0.18 -3.41 2.79
N ALA A 74 -0.30 -2.14 2.39
CA ALA A 74 -1.59 -1.52 2.08
C ALA A 74 -2.32 -2.24 0.93
N ARG A 75 -1.60 -2.55 -0.16
CA ARG A 75 -2.16 -3.32 -1.29
C ARG A 75 -2.58 -4.73 -0.89
N MET A 76 -1.80 -5.38 -0.02
CA MET A 76 -2.15 -6.70 0.49
C MET A 76 -3.45 -6.65 1.30
N ASN A 77 -3.59 -5.66 2.18
CA ASN A 77 -4.78 -5.46 2.99
C ASN A 77 -6.02 -5.15 2.13
N GLU A 78 -5.87 -4.38 1.05
CA GLU A 78 -6.94 -4.12 0.08
C GLU A 78 -7.41 -5.42 -0.60
N ARG A 79 -6.48 -6.25 -1.08
CA ARG A 79 -6.80 -7.53 -1.71
C ARG A 79 -7.51 -8.49 -0.75
N VAL A 80 -7.07 -8.56 0.50
CA VAL A 80 -7.73 -9.37 1.53
C VAL A 80 -9.15 -8.87 1.78
N SER A 81 -9.34 -7.54 1.81
CA SER A 81 -10.65 -6.93 2.02
C SER A 81 -11.61 -7.23 0.85
N GLN A 82 -11.11 -7.13 -0.40
CA GLN A 82 -11.88 -7.49 -1.60
C GLN A 82 -12.27 -8.96 -1.60
N SER A 83 -11.32 -9.86 -1.31
CA SER A 83 -11.59 -11.30 -1.23
C SER A 83 -12.64 -11.62 -0.15
N ARG A 84 -12.58 -10.96 1.02
CA ARG A 84 -13.60 -11.12 2.06
C ARG A 84 -14.99 -10.64 1.61
N ALA A 85 -15.06 -9.56 0.82
CA ALA A 85 -16.33 -9.09 0.26
C ALA A 85 -16.90 -10.09 -0.77
N GLU A 86 -16.06 -10.66 -1.62
CA GLU A 86 -16.48 -11.69 -2.59
C GLU A 86 -16.98 -12.97 -1.89
N VAL A 87 -16.33 -13.37 -0.80
CA VAL A 87 -16.80 -14.48 0.05
C VAL A 87 -18.17 -14.18 0.65
N ALA A 88 -18.39 -12.95 1.14
CA ALA A 88 -19.68 -12.56 1.70
C ALA A 88 -20.81 -12.49 0.64
N GLU A 89 -20.46 -12.29 -0.63
CA GLU A 89 -21.39 -12.25 -1.76
C GLU A 89 -21.54 -13.62 -2.47
N ASP A 90 -21.02 -14.72 -1.89
CA ASP A 90 -21.00 -16.07 -2.46
C ASP A 90 -20.42 -16.15 -3.88
N LYS A 91 -19.52 -15.20 -4.23
CA LYS A 91 -18.81 -15.16 -5.52
C LYS A 91 -17.60 -16.09 -5.55
N THR A 92 -17.47 -16.97 -4.55
CA THR A 92 -16.35 -17.89 -4.42
C THR A 92 -16.54 -19.16 -5.23
N LEU A 93 -15.46 -19.62 -5.86
CA LEU A 93 -15.42 -20.92 -6.52
C LEU A 93 -15.00 -21.99 -5.51
N THR A 94 -15.84 -23.01 -5.30
CA THR A 94 -15.45 -24.20 -4.52
C THR A 94 -14.68 -25.15 -5.42
N MET A 95 -13.39 -25.32 -5.17
CA MET A 95 -12.51 -26.22 -5.91
C MET A 95 -12.47 -27.60 -5.24
N ASP A 96 -13.53 -28.38 -5.43
CA ASP A 96 -13.61 -29.77 -4.97
C ASP A 96 -13.18 -30.76 -6.08
N ASN A 97 -13.26 -32.06 -5.77
CA ASN A 97 -12.92 -33.11 -6.74
C ASN A 97 -13.79 -33.04 -8.01
N SER A 98 -15.06 -32.64 -7.90
CA SER A 98 -15.98 -32.55 -9.04
C SER A 98 -15.59 -31.41 -9.99
N TYR A 99 -15.17 -30.26 -9.43
CA TYR A 99 -14.58 -29.16 -10.20
C TYR A 99 -13.35 -29.62 -10.99
N PHE A 100 -12.39 -30.30 -10.34
CA PHE A 100 -11.19 -30.77 -11.01
C PHE A 100 -11.46 -31.89 -12.04
N ASP A 101 -12.45 -32.73 -11.82
CA ASP A 101 -12.88 -33.74 -12.80
C ASP A 101 -13.43 -33.07 -14.07
N SER A 102 -14.26 -32.03 -13.92
CA SER A 102 -14.77 -31.24 -15.04
C SER A 102 -13.65 -30.51 -15.80
N LEU A 103 -12.66 -29.97 -15.08
CA LEU A 103 -11.52 -29.27 -15.68
C LEU A 103 -10.63 -30.23 -16.47
N ARG A 104 -10.35 -31.42 -15.93
CA ARG A 104 -9.59 -32.49 -16.60
C ARG A 104 -10.31 -32.98 -17.86
N ALA A 105 -11.63 -33.12 -17.80
CA ALA A 105 -12.44 -33.49 -18.97
C ALA A 105 -12.40 -32.40 -20.06
N HIS A 106 -12.43 -31.12 -19.66
CA HIS A 106 -12.36 -29.99 -20.59
C HIS A 106 -11.02 -29.93 -21.33
N VAL A 107 -9.90 -30.06 -20.62
CA VAL A 107 -8.54 -30.06 -21.22
C VAL A 107 -8.38 -31.21 -22.22
N ARG A 108 -8.87 -32.42 -21.90
CA ARG A 108 -8.82 -33.58 -22.81
C ARG A 108 -9.63 -33.39 -24.09
N LYS A 109 -10.68 -32.58 -24.06
CA LYS A 109 -11.55 -32.30 -25.22
C LYS A 109 -10.95 -31.26 -26.16
N VAL A 110 -10.11 -30.36 -25.64
CA VAL A 110 -9.44 -29.29 -26.42
C VAL A 110 -8.13 -29.79 -27.05
N SER A 111 -7.52 -30.85 -26.52
CA SER A 111 -6.31 -31.49 -27.11
C SER A 111 -6.58 -32.54 -28.20
N ARG A 112 -7.81 -32.62 -28.74
CA ARG A 112 -8.16 -33.44 -29.91
C ARG A 112 -8.63 -32.55 -31.05
#